data_AF-A0A1B6JFD6-F1
#
_entry.id   AF-A0A1B6JFD6-F1
#
_cell.length_a   1.000
_cell.length_b   1.000
_cell.length_c   1.000
_cell.angle_alpha   90.00
_cell.angle_beta   90.00
_cell.angle_gamma   90.00
#
_symmetry.space_group_name_H-M   'P 1'
#
loop_
_entity.id
_entity.type
_entity.pdbx_description
1 polymer ?
#
loop_
_entity_poly.entity_id
_entity_poly.type
_entity_poly.pdbx_seq_one_letter_code
_entity_poly.pdbx_strand_id
1 'polypeptide(L)'
;EFLNATGGVVGELSEGMSEVRALAYNADLRTLYFSDEERSDGSIFQLTVPKNMSAKLQNVTVSTVVSKQVHSVKGVAYDDRTGILYWSNGPGHSILWIQIGSTDEPQAGQPLL
;
A
#
# COMPACT_ATOMS: atom_id res chain seq x y z
N GLU A 1 9.98 7.81 5.81
CA GLU A 1 10.66 7.51 7.10
C GLU A 1 9.63 7.00 8.10
N PHE A 2 10.03 6.12 9.02
CA PHE A 2 9.24 5.75 10.19
C PHE A 2 9.85 6.39 11.42
N LEU A 3 9.00 7.06 12.19
CA LEU A 3 9.38 7.79 13.40
C LEU A 3 8.85 7.08 14.63
N ASN A 4 9.62 7.09 15.72
CA ASN A 4 9.10 6.73 17.04
C ASN A 4 8.22 7.86 17.61
N ALA A 5 7.63 7.62 18.77
CA ALA A 5 6.75 8.58 19.45
C ALA A 5 7.45 9.91 19.82
N THR A 6 8.78 9.97 19.85
CA THR A 6 9.56 11.19 20.12
C THR A 6 10.04 11.88 18.84
N GLY A 7 9.60 11.43 17.66
CA GLY A 7 10.02 11.97 16.36
C GLY A 7 11.40 11.51 15.89
N GLY A 8 12.04 10.58 16.60
CA GLY A 8 13.31 9.99 16.18
C GLY A 8 13.08 8.96 15.06
N VAL A 9 13.87 9.05 14.00
CA VAL A 9 13.84 8.07 12.90
C VAL A 9 14.24 6.70 13.42
N VAL A 10 13.35 5.72 13.27
CA VAL A 10 13.60 4.30 13.60
C VAL A 10 13.73 3.44 12.35
N GLY A 11 13.39 3.98 11.18
CA GLY A 11 13.60 3.29 9.92
C GLY A 11 13.40 4.21 8.73
N GLU A 12 14.08 3.89 7.65
CA GLU A 12 13.90 4.51 6.34
C GLU A 12 13.58 3.40 5.35
N LEU A 13 12.57 3.63 4.50
CA LEU A 13 12.32 2.84 3.32
C LEU A 13 12.83 3.68 2.15
N SER A 14 13.96 3.29 1.56
CA SER A 14 14.54 3.98 0.41
C SER A 14 14.38 3.19 -0.89
N GLU A 15 14.13 1.88 -0.81
CA GLU A 15 13.98 1.03 -2.00
C GLU A 15 12.51 0.81 -2.34
N GLY A 16 12.15 1.10 -3.60
CA GLY A 16 10.84 0.74 -4.18
C GLY A 16 9.67 1.67 -3.84
N MET A 17 9.94 2.82 -3.22
CA MET A 17 8.99 3.91 -2.98
C MET A 17 9.56 5.22 -3.55
N SER A 18 8.98 5.75 -4.62
CA SER A 18 9.44 7.01 -5.21
C SER A 18 8.39 8.11 -5.12
N GLU A 19 7.16 7.88 -5.59
CA GLU A 19 6.09 8.87 -5.53
C GLU A 19 4.85 8.34 -4.78
N VAL A 20 5.01 8.16 -3.47
CA VAL A 20 3.93 7.70 -2.60
C VAL A 20 2.85 8.77 -2.44
N ARG A 21 1.60 8.43 -2.74
CA ARG A 21 0.44 9.36 -2.67
C ARG A 21 -0.59 9.04 -1.60
N ALA A 22 -0.80 7.76 -1.32
CA ALA A 22 -1.79 7.28 -0.38
C ALA A 22 -1.25 6.05 0.34
N LEU A 23 -1.66 5.87 1.59
CA LEU A 23 -1.25 4.72 2.40
C LEU A 23 -2.38 4.29 3.35
N ALA A 24 -2.41 3.00 3.65
CA ALA A 24 -3.22 2.39 4.70
C ALA A 24 -2.38 1.34 5.44
N TYR A 25 -2.66 1.10 6.71
CA TYR A 25 -1.92 0.15 7.53
C TYR A 25 -2.84 -0.87 8.17
N ASN A 26 -2.50 -2.15 8.01
CA ASN A 26 -3.07 -3.26 8.76
C ASN A 26 -2.13 -3.59 9.92
N ALA A 27 -2.58 -3.36 11.16
CA ALA A 27 -1.77 -3.60 12.35
C ALA A 27 -1.57 -5.09 12.67
N ASP A 28 -2.58 -5.93 12.40
CA ASP A 28 -2.54 -7.37 12.70
C ASP A 28 -1.53 -8.10 11.82
N LEU A 29 -1.54 -7.79 10.52
CA LEU A 29 -0.58 -8.34 9.57
C LEU A 29 0.74 -7.56 9.53
N ARG A 30 0.78 -6.37 10.16
CA ARG A 30 1.84 -5.37 10.02
C ARG A 30 2.12 -5.04 8.56
N THR A 31 1.07 -4.91 7.76
CA THR A 31 1.18 -4.66 6.32
C THR A 31 0.83 -3.22 6.02
N LEU A 32 1.70 -2.53 5.29
CA LEU A 32 1.43 -1.21 4.74
C LEU A 32 1.03 -1.37 3.28
N TYR A 33 -0.17 -0.91 2.95
CA TYR A 33 -0.65 -0.76 1.58
C TYR A 33 -0.41 0.67 1.14
N PHE A 34 0.12 0.87 -0.06
CA PHE A 34 0.42 2.22 -0.53
C PHE A 34 0.36 2.31 -2.04
N SER A 35 0.01 3.49 -2.54
CA SER A 35 0.09 3.79 -3.96
C SER A 35 1.38 4.50 -4.30
N ASP A 36 1.98 4.14 -5.44
CA ASP A 36 3.15 4.80 -6.01
C ASP A 36 2.85 5.16 -7.48
N GLU A 37 2.90 6.44 -7.85
CA GLU A 37 2.52 6.91 -9.18
C GLU A 37 3.58 6.60 -10.26
N GLU A 38 4.87 6.62 -9.90
CA GLU A 38 5.99 6.44 -10.83
C GLU A 38 6.26 4.98 -11.18
N ARG A 39 5.84 4.05 -10.33
CA ARG A 39 6.01 2.61 -10.58
C ARG A 39 5.16 2.13 -11.75
N SER A 40 5.79 1.46 -12.72
CA SER A 40 5.12 0.96 -13.93
C SER A 40 4.47 -0.41 -13.73
N ASP A 41 4.87 -1.16 -12.71
CA ASP A 41 4.47 -2.53 -12.43
C ASP A 41 3.17 -2.65 -11.61
N GLY A 42 2.56 -1.53 -11.22
CA GLY A 42 1.34 -1.53 -10.42
C GLY A 42 0.83 -0.15 -10.04
N SER A 43 -0.24 -0.12 -9.26
CA SER A 43 -0.78 1.13 -8.67
C SER A 43 -0.92 1.09 -7.17
N ILE A 44 -1.09 -0.10 -6.58
CA ILE A 44 -1.06 -0.28 -5.13
C ILE A 44 -0.15 -1.45 -4.83
N PHE A 45 0.72 -1.23 -3.86
CA PHE A 45 1.76 -2.15 -3.42
C PHE A 45 1.57 -2.43 -1.94
N GLN A 46 2.20 -3.51 -1.48
CA GLN A 46 2.30 -3.81 -0.07
C GLN A 46 3.73 -4.05 0.36
N LEU A 47 3.98 -3.82 1.63
CA LEU A 47 5.16 -4.31 2.33
C LEU A 47 4.80 -4.73 3.74
N THR A 48 5.53 -5.71 4.25
CA THR A 48 5.43 -6.13 5.65
C THR A 48 6.43 -5.33 6.48
N VAL A 49 5.92 -4.64 7.49
CA VAL A 49 6.69 -3.88 8.46
C VAL A 49 7.27 -4.84 9.51
N PRO A 50 8.60 -4.90 9.68
CA PRO A 50 9.23 -5.72 10.71
C PRO A 50 8.83 -5.31 12.11
N LYS A 51 8.68 -6.30 13.00
CA LYS A 51 8.32 -6.08 14.41
C LYS A 51 9.39 -5.28 15.17
N ASN A 52 10.66 -5.43 14.78
CA ASN A 52 11.79 -4.78 15.42
C ASN A 52 12.40 -3.74 14.46
N MET A 53 12.03 -2.48 14.60
CA MET A 53 12.59 -1.35 13.82
C MET A 53 13.94 -0.85 14.37
N SER A 54 14.81 -1.74 14.88
CA SER A 54 16.05 -1.33 15.56
C SER A 54 17.25 -1.13 14.63
N ALA A 55 17.11 -1.41 13.33
CA ALA A 55 18.14 -1.21 12.32
C ALA A 55 17.45 -0.76 11.02
N LYS A 56 18.17 -0.02 10.17
CA LYS A 56 17.71 0.37 8.82
C LYS A 56 16.96 -0.80 8.19
N LEU A 57 15.75 -0.54 7.68
CA LEU A 57 14.92 -1.52 6.98
C LEU A 57 15.58 -1.86 5.64
N GLN A 58 16.68 -2.62 5.68
CA GLN A 58 17.31 -3.18 4.50
C GLN A 58 16.58 -4.48 4.14
N ASN A 59 16.34 -4.69 2.85
CA ASN A 59 15.67 -5.88 2.30
C ASN A 59 14.16 -5.97 2.58
N VAL A 60 13.42 -4.86 2.52
CA VAL A 60 11.96 -4.91 2.54
C VAL A 60 11.45 -5.26 1.14
N THR A 61 10.81 -6.40 1.00
CA THR A 61 10.16 -6.78 -0.26
C THR A 61 8.87 -5.98 -0.43
N VAL A 62 8.83 -5.19 -1.51
CA VAL A 62 7.59 -4.55 -1.97
C VAL A 62 6.98 -5.42 -3.07
N SER A 63 5.72 -5.83 -2.89
CA SER A 63 4.97 -6.60 -3.89
C SER A 63 3.78 -5.81 -4.41
N THR A 64 3.46 -5.97 -5.70
CA THR A 64 2.26 -5.38 -6.29
C THR A 64 1.01 -6.10 -5.79
N VAL A 65 -0.01 -5.34 -5.42
CA VAL A 65 -1.33 -5.84 -5.00
C VAL A 65 -2.38 -5.51 -6.05
N VAL A 66 -2.34 -4.28 -6.57
CA VAL A 66 -3.26 -3.80 -7.61
C VAL A 66 -2.48 -3.50 -8.86
N SER A 67 -2.90 -4.11 -9.96
CA SER A 67 -2.33 -3.88 -11.29
C SER A 67 -2.46 -2.41 -11.70
N LYS A 68 -1.60 -1.98 -12.64
CA LYS A 68 -1.53 -0.58 -13.05
C LYS A 68 -2.92 -0.07 -13.50
N GLN A 69 -3.38 0.98 -12.83
CA GLN A 69 -4.62 1.68 -13.12
C GLN A 69 -4.37 2.78 -14.16
N VAL A 70 -5.38 3.06 -14.99
CA VAL A 70 -5.36 4.20 -15.94
C VAL A 70 -5.32 5.53 -15.21
N HIS A 71 -5.98 5.61 -14.06
CA HIS A 71 -6.09 6.82 -13.26
C HIS A 71 -5.35 6.66 -11.94
N SER A 72 -4.65 7.72 -11.54
CA SER A 72 -3.95 7.80 -10.27
C SER A 72 -4.84 7.49 -9.07
N VAL A 73 -4.31 6.68 -8.17
CA VAL A 73 -4.88 6.44 -6.84
C VAL A 73 -4.70 7.70 -5.98
N LYS A 74 -5.77 8.14 -5.32
CA LYS A 74 -5.76 9.37 -4.48
C LYS A 74 -6.00 9.12 -2.99
N GLY A 75 -6.59 7.98 -2.65
CA GLY A 75 -6.75 7.55 -1.26
C GLY A 75 -6.90 6.04 -1.20
N VAL A 76 -6.43 5.44 -0.12
CA VAL A 76 -6.49 3.99 0.14
C VAL A 76 -7.00 3.77 1.56
N ALA A 77 -7.87 2.79 1.75
CA ALA A 77 -8.36 2.36 3.06
C ALA A 77 -8.43 0.83 3.12
N TYR A 78 -8.12 0.27 4.27
CA TYR A 78 -8.19 -1.18 4.51
C TYR A 78 -9.19 -1.45 5.63
N ASP A 79 -10.16 -2.33 5.38
CA ASP A 79 -11.08 -2.86 6.40
C ASP A 79 -10.46 -4.15 6.96
N ASP A 80 -10.03 -4.10 8.22
CA ASP A 80 -9.41 -5.21 8.94
C ASP A 80 -10.37 -6.37 9.22
N ARG A 81 -11.63 -6.06 9.48
CA ARG A 81 -12.69 -7.02 9.77
C ARG A 81 -13.05 -7.84 8.53
N THR A 82 -13.10 -7.22 7.35
CA THR A 82 -13.47 -7.93 6.11
C THR A 82 -12.27 -8.29 5.24
N GLY A 83 -11.10 -7.72 5.49
CA GLY A 83 -9.93 -7.88 4.64
C GLY A 83 -10.08 -7.22 3.27
N ILE A 84 -10.92 -6.19 3.14
CA ILE A 84 -11.15 -5.50 1.86
C ILE A 84 -10.26 -4.27 1.81
N LEU A 85 -9.57 -4.10 0.68
CA LEU A 85 -8.85 -2.87 0.35
C LEU A 85 -9.69 -2.03 -0.60
N TYR A 86 -9.95 -0.79 -0.21
CA TYR A 86 -10.67 0.21 -1.01
C TYR A 86 -9.72 1.32 -1.45
N TRP A 87 -9.96 1.90 -2.62
CA TRP A 87 -9.26 3.11 -3.05
C TRP A 87 -10.11 3.99 -3.95
N SER A 88 -9.78 5.27 -3.98
CA SER A 88 -10.35 6.23 -4.93
C SER A 88 -9.38 6.47 -6.07
N ASN A 89 -9.92 6.60 -7.28
CA ASN A 89 -9.18 7.13 -8.42
C ASN A 89 -9.57 8.60 -8.65
N GLY A 90 -8.59 9.45 -8.97
CA GLY A 90 -8.84 10.90 -9.07
C GLY A 90 -9.73 11.26 -10.27
N PRO A 91 -9.20 11.24 -11.50
CA PRO A 91 -9.99 11.55 -12.70
C PRO A 91 -11.05 10.51 -13.08
N GLY A 92 -10.96 9.29 -12.54
CA GLY A 92 -11.94 8.24 -12.81
C GLY A 92 -13.21 8.33 -11.97
N HIS A 93 -13.23 9.22 -10.95
CA HIS A 93 -14.38 9.48 -10.08
C HIS A 93 -15.06 8.21 -9.53
N SER A 94 -14.26 7.19 -9.21
CA SER A 94 -14.73 5.89 -8.78
C SER A 94 -14.04 5.47 -7.48
N ILE A 95 -14.78 4.74 -6.66
CA ILE A 95 -14.22 3.93 -5.57
C ILE A 95 -14.12 2.50 -6.09
N LEU A 96 -12.96 1.89 -5.92
CA LEU A 96 -12.72 0.51 -6.28
C LEU A 96 -12.33 -0.30 -5.06
N TRP A 97 -12.48 -1.61 -5.16
CA TRP A 97 -12.15 -2.53 -4.08
C TRP A 97 -11.61 -3.87 -4.59
N ILE A 98 -10.87 -4.55 -3.71
CA ILE A 98 -10.49 -5.97 -3.85
C ILE A 98 -10.53 -6.68 -2.49
N GLN A 99 -10.72 -7.99 -2.51
CA GLN A 99 -10.49 -8.84 -1.35
C GLN A 99 -9.00 -9.18 -1.25
N ILE A 100 -8.34 -8.81 -0.14
CA ILE A 100 -6.94 -9.17 0.09
C ILE A 100 -6.82 -10.67 0.36
N GLY A 101 -5.80 -11.30 -0.22
CA GLY A 101 -5.49 -12.72 -0.04
C GLY A 101 -6.35 -13.68 -0.85
N SER A 102 -7.19 -13.18 -1.77
CA SER A 102 -7.97 -14.04 -2.67
C SER A 102 -7.13 -14.68 -3.78
N THR A 103 -5.99 -14.08 -4.14
CA THR A 103 -4.97 -14.61 -5.06
C THR A 103 -3.61 -13.96 -4.76
N ASP A 104 -2.53 -14.64 -5.19
CA ASP A 104 -1.16 -14.13 -5.14
C ASP A 104 -0.83 -13.16 -6.30
N GLU A 105 -1.67 -13.14 -7.34
CA GLU A 105 -1.49 -12.27 -8.51
C GLU A 105 -2.09 -10.87 -8.31
N PRO A 106 -1.49 -9.81 -8.88
CA PRO A 106 -2.06 -8.46 -8.85
C PRO A 106 -3.46 -8.40 -9.47
N GLN A 107 -4.39 -7.77 -8.75
CA GLN A 107 -5.80 -7.71 -9.16
C GLN A 107 -6.16 -6.38 -9.79
N ALA A 108 -7.07 -6.40 -10.75
CA ALA A 108 -7.79 -5.19 -11.14
C ALA A 108 -8.89 -4.90 -10.10
N GLY A 109 -9.11 -3.63 -9.78
CA GLY A 109 -10.17 -3.23 -8.87
C GLY A 109 -11.56 -3.44 -9.44
N GLN A 110 -12.48 -3.84 -8.55
CA GLN A 110 -13.90 -3.88 -8.83
C GLN A 110 -14.51 -2.52 -8.47
N PRO A 111 -15.34 -1.89 -9.32
CA PRO A 111 -16.09 -0.69 -8.92
C PRO A 111 -16.98 -0.99 -7.72
N LEU A 112 -17.03 -0.06 -6.76
CA LEU A 112 -17.99 -0.06 -5.67
C LEU A 112 -19.28 0.60 -6.17
N LEU A 113 -20.39 -0.17 -6.18
CA LEU A 113 -21.72 0.27 -6.60
C LEU A 113 -22.55 0.79 -5.42
#